data_AF-A0A2C6VIR9-F1
#
_entry.id   AF-A0A2C6VIR9-F1
#
_cell.length_a   1.000
_cell.length_b   1.000
_cell.length_c   1.000
_cell.angle_alpha   90.00
_cell.angle_beta   90.00
_cell.angle_gamma   90.00
#
_symmetry.space_group_name_H-M   'P 1'
#
loop_
_entity.id
_entity.type
_entity.pdbx_description
1 polymer ?
#
loop_
_entity_poly.entity_id
_entity_poly.type
_entity_poly.pdbx_seq_one_letter_code
_entity_poly.pdbx_strand_id
1 'polypeptide(L)' 'MNRSHRLLSIYTRLLKRKELDKLELSTEFKVSERTIIRDIQEIRNYFYDNDEWIEKKEIYYDYVNCKYSIKNGREINF' A
#
# COMPACT_ATOMS: atom_id res chain seq x y z
N MET A 1 -3.93 -9.99 -15.10
CA MET A 1 -3.33 -10.38 -13.81
C MET A 1 -4.43 -10.79 -12.85
N ASN A 2 -4.27 -11.87 -12.07
CA ASN A 2 -5.24 -12.26 -11.03
C ASN A 2 -5.23 -11.22 -9.88
N ARG A 3 -6.41 -10.82 -9.38
CA ARG A 3 -6.53 -9.83 -8.29
C ARG A 3 -5.80 -10.25 -7.01
N SER A 4 -5.91 -11.51 -6.60
CA SER A 4 -5.26 -12.01 -5.39
C SER A 4 -3.74 -11.88 -5.49
N HIS A 5 -3.17 -12.20 -6.66
CA HIS A 5 -1.74 -12.02 -6.89
C HIS A 5 -1.33 -10.53 -6.82
N ARG A 6 -2.17 -9.64 -7.37
CA ARG A 6 -1.92 -8.19 -7.33
C ARG A 6 -1.95 -7.63 -5.92
N LEU A 7 -2.96 -7.98 -5.12
CA LEU A 7 -3.05 -7.61 -3.70
C LEU A 7 -1.82 -8.09 -2.92
N LEU A 8 -1.42 -9.36 -3.09
CA LEU A 8 -0.23 -9.91 -2.43
C LEU A 8 1.07 -9.20 -2.86
N SER A 9 1.20 -8.87 -4.15
CA SER A 9 2.37 -8.14 -4.66
C SER A 9 2.46 -6.73 -4.05
N ILE A 10 1.35 -5.96 -4.07
CA ILE A 10 1.29 -4.62 -3.49
C ILE A 10 1.57 -4.67 -1.99
N TYR A 11 0.91 -5.57 -1.26
CA TYR A 11 1.11 -5.80 0.17
C TYR A 11 2.58 -6.10 0.50
N THR A 12 3.20 -7.04 -0.23
CA THR A 12 4.59 -7.43 -0.03
C THR A 12 5.54 -6.26 -0.26
N ARG A 13 5.29 -5.43 -1.28
CA ARG A 13 6.12 -4.25 -1.56
C ARG A 13 5.98 -3.18 -0.48
N LEU A 14 4.76 -2.94 0.00
CA LEU A 14 4.50 -2.05 1.14
C LEU A 14 5.25 -2.53 2.38
N LEU A 15 5.19 -3.81 2.74
CA LEU A 15 5.95 -4.36 3.87
C LEU A 15 7.46 -4.19 3.73
N LYS A 16 7.98 -4.23 2.49
CA LYS A 16 9.39 -3.94 2.17
C LYS A 16 9.71 -2.44 2.11
N ARG A 17 8.79 -1.58 2.56
CA ARG A 17 8.90 -0.11 2.57
C ARG A 17 9.18 0.50 1.20
N LYS A 18 8.75 -0.15 0.11
CA LYS A 18 8.83 0.44 -1.22
C LYS A 18 7.79 1.54 -1.38
N GLU A 19 8.19 2.61 -2.05
CA GLU A 19 7.25 3.59 -2.59
C GLU A 19 6.60 3.03 -3.86
N LEU A 20 5.30 3.25 -3.99
CA LEU A 20 4.49 2.68 -5.06
C LEU A 20 3.79 3.78 -5.85
N ASP A 21 4.10 3.89 -7.13
CA ASP A 21 3.38 4.76 -8.05
C ASP A 21 2.18 4.02 -8.66
N LYS A 22 1.00 4.63 -8.63
CA LYS A 22 -0.24 4.01 -9.12
C LYS A 22 -0.26 3.80 -10.65
N LEU A 23 0.39 4.66 -11.42
CA LEU A 23 0.50 4.58 -12.87
C LEU A 23 1.48 3.47 -13.27
N GLU A 24 2.61 3.35 -12.57
CA GLU A 24 3.54 2.24 -12.76
C GLU A 24 2.88 0.89 -12.47
N LEU A 25 2.19 0.76 -11.33
CA LEU A 25 1.46 -0.46 -10.98
C LEU A 25 0.31 -0.76 -11.95
N SER A 26 -0.41 0.27 -12.40
CA SER A 26 -1.47 0.17 -13.42
C SER A 26 -0.92 -0.45 -14.70
N THR A 27 0.22 0.05 -15.17
CA THR A 27 0.92 -0.44 -16.35
C THR A 27 1.43 -1.87 -16.16
N GLU A 28 2.12 -2.13 -15.04
CA GLU A 28 2.69 -3.45 -14.72
C GLU A 28 1.61 -4.53 -14.64
N PHE A 29 0.52 -4.25 -13.94
CA PHE A 29 -0.54 -5.22 -13.70
C PHE A 29 -1.63 -5.25 -14.79
N LYS A 30 -1.56 -4.30 -15.75
CA LYS A 30 -2.52 -4.14 -16.86
C LYS A 30 -3.95 -3.97 -16.35
N VAL A 31 -4.15 -3.06 -15.40
CA VAL A 31 -5.46 -2.67 -14.83
C VAL A 31 -5.53 -1.16 -14.72
N SER A 32 -6.72 -0.58 -14.54
CA SER A 32 -6.84 0.87 -14.36
C SER A 32 -6.22 1.35 -13.04
N GLU A 33 -5.77 2.61 -13.00
CA GLU A 33 -5.33 3.27 -11.76
C GLU A 33 -6.41 3.21 -10.68
N ARG A 34 -7.70 3.37 -11.05
CA ARG A 34 -8.83 3.22 -10.12
C ARG A 34 -8.86 1.84 -9.46
N THR A 35 -8.47 0.79 -10.19
CA THR A 35 -8.36 -0.57 -9.63
C THR A 35 -7.21 -0.64 -8.62
N ILE A 36 -6.05 -0.06 -8.95
CA ILE A 36 -4.90 0.00 -8.02
C ILE A 36 -5.26 0.75 -6.74
N ILE A 37 -5.93 1.90 -6.84
CA ILE A 37 -6.37 2.69 -5.67
C ILE A 37 -7.30 1.85 -4.79
N ARG A 38 -8.25 1.12 -5.38
CA ARG A 38 -9.16 0.24 -4.63
C ARG A 38 -8.41 -0.90 -3.93
N ASP A 39 -7.47 -1.55 -4.63
CA ASP A 39 -6.68 -2.63 -4.04
C ASP A 39 -5.82 -2.12 -2.86
N ILE A 40 -5.22 -0.92 -2.97
CA ILE A 40 -4.50 -0.28 -1.87
C ILE A 40 -5.44 0.06 -0.70
N GLN A 41 -6.66 0.52 -0.99
CA GLN A 41 -7.66 0.79 0.04
C GLN A 41 -8.06 -0.48 0.80
N GLU A 42 -8.19 -1.62 0.12
CA GLU A 42 -8.48 -2.89 0.77
C GLU A 42 -7.34 -3.34 1.69
N ILE A 43 -6.09 -3.16 1.26
CA ILE A 43 -4.92 -3.43 2.12
C ILE A 43 -4.89 -2.48 3.32
N ARG A 44 -5.23 -1.20 3.12
CA ARG A 44 -5.34 -0.22 4.21
C ARG A 44 -6.39 -0.64 5.23
N ASN A 45 -7.57 -1.05 4.77
CA ASN A 45 -8.63 -1.54 5.65
C ASN A 45 -8.16 -2.79 6.42
N TYR A 46 -7.50 -3.73 5.74
CA TYR A 46 -6.92 -4.90 6.41
C TYR A 46 -5.91 -4.53 7.50
N PHE A 47 -5.03 -3.55 7.28
CA PHE A 47 -4.12 -3.07 8.32
C PHE A 47 -4.82 -2.39 9.49
N TYR A 48 -5.96 -1.74 9.25
CA TYR A 48 -6.76 -1.11 10.29
C TYR A 48 -7.53 -2.13 11.14
N ASP A 49 -8.10 -3.17 10.49
CA ASP A 49 -8.93 -4.18 11.14
C ASP A 49 -8.12 -5.26 11.88
N ASN A 50 -6.81 -5.38 11.59
CA ASN A 50 -5.96 -6.40 12.16
C ASN A 50 -5.13 -5.85 13.35
N ASP A 51 -5.60 -6.15 14.56
CA ASP A 51 -4.95 -5.78 15.84
C ASP A 51 -3.75 -6.68 16.21
N GLU A 52 -3.36 -7.66 15.37
CA GLU A 52 -2.21 -8.54 15.66
C GLU A 52 -0.87 -7.79 15.53
N TRP A 53 -0.85 -6.62 14.90
CA TRP A 53 0.34 -5.80 14.77
C TRP A 53 0.62 -5.00 16.05
N ILE A 54 1.80 -5.23 16.65
CA ILE A 54 2.30 -4.46 17.80
C ILE A 54 2.36 -2.95 17.49
N GLU A 55 2.65 -2.59 16.24
CA GLU A 55 2.66 -1.21 15.74
C GLU A 55 1.63 -1.03 14.63
N LYS A 56 0.80 0.01 14.75
CA LYS A 56 -0.16 0.36 13.70
C LYS A 56 0.58 0.65 12.40
N LYS A 57 0.14 -0.02 11.33
CA LYS A 57 0.63 0.19 9.96
C LYS A 57 -0.32 1.12 9.23
N GLU A 58 0.20 2.25 8.77
CA GLU A 58 -0.58 3.19 7.98
C GLU A 58 0.00 3.35 6.57
N ILE A 59 -0.89 3.30 5.57
CA ILE A 59 -0.54 3.60 4.18
C ILE A 59 -0.95 5.04 3.88
N TYR A 60 0.03 5.89 3.60
CA TYR A 60 -0.18 7.28 3.19
C TYR A 60 0.02 7.44 1.68
N TYR A 61 -0.55 8.51 1.14
CA TYR A 61 -0.33 8.94 -0.23
C TYR A 61 0.38 10.29 -0.19
N ASP A 62 1.55 10.36 -0.80
CA ASP A 62 2.27 11.59 -1.05
C ASP A 62 1.70 12.26 -2.31
N TYR A 63 1.06 13.41 -2.15
CA TYR A 63 0.47 14.16 -3.26
C TYR A 63 1.50 14.91 -4.12
N VAL A 64 2.70 15.17 -3.58
CA VAL A 64 3.79 15.83 -4.32
C VAL A 64 4.43 14.83 -5.27
N ASN A 65 4.80 13.66 -4.75
CA ASN A 65 5.46 12.61 -5.53
C ASN A 65 4.49 11.62 -6.18
N CYS A 66 3.20 11.71 -5.86
CA CYS A 66 2.14 10.80 -6.34
C CYS A 66 2.34 9.32 -6.00
N LYS A 67 2.97 9.02 -4.84
CA LYS A 67 3.31 7.65 -4.43
C LYS A 67 2.64 7.24 -3.12
N TYR A 68 2.41 5.95 -2.98
CA TYR A 68 2.01 5.30 -1.74
C TYR A 68 3.20 4.70 -1.00
N SER A 69 3.17 4.76 0.32
CA SER A 69 4.18 4.13 1.18
C SER A 69 3.57 3.79 2.54
N ILE A 70 4.24 2.87 3.25
CA ILE A 70 3.84 2.47 4.59
C ILE A 70 4.71 3.20 5.63
N LYS A 71 4.08 3.66 6.70
CA LYS A 71 4.75 4.12 7.93
C LYS A 71 4.26 3.26 9.10
N ASN A 72 5.17 2.96 10.01
CA ASN A 72 4.79 2.42 11.31
C ASN A 72 4.47 3.59 12.23
N GLY A 73 3.43 3.44 13.05
CA GLY A 73 3.11 4.39 14.11
C GLY A 73 4.13 4.33 15.24
N ARG A 74 5.30 4.97 15.03
CA ARG A 74 6.25 5.56 15.99
C ARG A 74 7.65 5.66 15.35
N GLU A 75 7.99 6.82 14.81
CA GLU A 75 9.33 7.37 15.04
C GLU A 75 9.21 8.26 16.27
N ILE A 76 9.39 7.67 17.46
CA ILE A 76 9.70 8.50 18.63
C ILE A 76 11.15 8.91 18.46
N ASN A 77 11.38 10.06 17.84
CA ASN A 77 12.65 10.77 17.96
C ASN A 77 12.65 11.38 19.37
N PHE A 78 13.49 10.85 20.26
CA PHE A 78 13.84 11.49 21.54
C PHE A 78 14.73 12.70 21.29
#